data_AF-X1TD72-F1
#
_entry.id   AF-X1TD72-F1
#
_cell.length_a   1.000
_cell.length_b   1.000
_cell.length_c   1.000
_cell.angle_alpha   90.00
_cell.angle_beta   90.00
_cell.angle_gamma   90.00
#
_symmetry.space_group_name_H-M   'P 1'
#
loop_
_entity.id
_entity.type
_entity.pdbx_description
1 polymer ?
#
loop_
_entity_poly.entity_id
_entity_poly.type
_entity_poly.pdbx_seq_one_letter_code
_entity_poly.pdbx_strand_id
1 'polypeptide(L)' 'MERKDIRLDPDEEKEKVYEEIHALFLQGKGVKVREHKSGFPAVTVDCEDFHLLTDCLSLEAWWKKKKQAS' A
#
# COMPACT_ATOMS: atom_id res chain seq x y z
N MET A 1 2.04 -16.89 -4.42
CA MET A 1 2.71 -15.62 -4.07
C MET A 1 2.49 -14.66 -5.22
N GLU A 2 1.51 -13.78 -5.07
CA GLU A 2 1.26 -12.73 -6.06
C GLU A 2 1.98 -11.47 -5.62
N ARG A 3 2.90 -11.00 -6.47
CA ARG A 3 3.59 -9.73 -6.29
C ARG A 3 2.97 -8.72 -7.24
N LYS A 4 2.34 -7.69 -6.68
CA LYS A 4 1.75 -6.59 -7.45
C LYS A 4 2.70 -5.39 -7.38
N ASP A 5 3.15 -4.88 -8.52
CA ASP A 5 3.94 -3.64 -8.61
C ASP A 5 3.06 -2.57 -9.24
N ILE A 6 2.73 -1.54 -8.46
CA ILE A 6 1.83 -0.46 -8.86
C ILE A 6 2.53 0.91 -8.83
N ARG A 7 3.87 0.95 -8.73
CA ARG A 7 4.62 2.21 -8.55
C ARG A 7 4.30 3.25 -9.62
N LEU A 8 4.06 2.81 -10.86
CA LEU A 8 3.78 3.67 -12.01
C LEU A 8 2.29 3.75 -12.35
N ASP A 9 1.44 3.09 -11.56
CA ASP A 9 0.00 3.12 -11.78
C ASP A 9 -0.57 4.50 -11.42
N PRO A 10 -1.73 4.87 -11.99
CA PRO A 10 -2.45 6.07 -11.59
C PRO A 10 -2.81 6.05 -10.10
N ASP A 11 -2.87 7.22 -9.46
CA ASP A 11 -3.22 7.33 -8.04
C ASP A 11 -4.59 6.69 -7.71
N GLU A 12 -5.57 6.81 -8.61
CA GLU A 12 -6.89 6.20 -8.43
C GLU A 12 -6.83 4.66 -8.33
N GLU A 13 -5.99 4.02 -9.15
CA GLU A 13 -5.79 2.57 -9.10
C GLU A 13 -5.01 2.16 -7.85
N LYS A 14 -4.03 2.98 -7.44
CA LYS A 14 -3.30 2.77 -6.19
C LYS A 14 -4.23 2.85 -4.98
N GLU A 15 -5.10 3.84 -4.92
CA GLU A 15 -6.06 4.01 -3.83
C GLU A 15 -6.99 2.80 -3.68
N LYS A 16 -7.46 2.20 -4.79
CA LYS A 16 -8.25 0.96 -4.73
C LYS A 16 -7.49 -0.18 -4.06
N VAL A 17 -6.23 -0.39 -4.43
CA VAL A 17 -5.39 -1.44 -3.82
C VAL A 17 -5.13 -1.16 -2.33
N TYR A 18 -4.93 0.11 -1.96
CA TYR A 18 -4.76 0.49 -0.55
C TYR A 18 -6.03 0.24 0.27
N GLU A 19 -7.20 0.52 -0.31
CA GLU A 19 -8.49 0.21 0.32
C GLU A 19 -8.66 -1.31 0.53
N GLU A 20 -8.30 -2.14 -0.45
CA GLU A 20 -8.33 -3.60 -0.31
C GLU A 20 -7.42 -4.09 0.82
N ILE A 21 -6.17 -3.63 0.87
CA ILE A 21 -5.23 -3.98 1.96
C ILE A 21 -5.77 -3.50 3.31
N HIS A 22 -6.34 -2.30 3.35
CA HIS A 22 -6.90 -1.75 4.59
C HIS A 22 -8.11 -2.54 5.07
N ALA A 23 -8.98 -2.99 4.16
CA ALA A 23 -10.10 -3.86 4.51
C ALA A 23 -9.62 -5.18 5.12
N LEU A 24 -8.52 -5.74 4.61
CA LEU A 24 -7.87 -6.93 5.18
C LEU A 24 -7.29 -6.64 6.57
N PHE A 25 -6.63 -5.48 6.74
CA PHE A 25 -6.14 -5.02 8.05
C PHE A 25 -7.27 -4.91 9.08
N LEU A 26 -8.40 -4.32 8.71
CA LEU A 26 -9.59 -4.20 9.58
C LEU A 26 -10.19 -5.56 9.96
N GLN A 27 -10.01 -6.59 9.14
CA GLN A 27 -10.38 -7.97 9.46
C GLN A 27 -9.39 -8.66 10.42
N GLY A 28 -8.37 -7.94 10.90
CA GLY A 28 -7.36 -8.45 11.82
C GLY A 28 -6.15 -9.11 11.13
N LYS A 29 -6.03 -9.01 9.80
CA LYS A 29 -4.87 -9.55 9.08
C LYS A 29 -3.64 -8.70 9.31
N GLY A 30 -2.50 -9.35 9.49
CA GLY A 30 -1.22 -8.68 9.71
C GLY A 30 -0.73 -8.00 8.44
N VAL A 31 -0.62 -6.66 8.49
CA VAL A 31 0.00 -5.85 7.42
C VAL A 31 1.39 -5.40 7.87
N LYS A 32 2.39 -5.60 7.03
CA LYS A 32 3.77 -5.15 7.26
C LYS A 32 4.18 -4.21 6.14
N VAL A 33 4.55 -2.98 6.51
CA VAL A 33 5.11 -2.00 5.57
C VAL A 33 6.62 -1.97 5.76
N ARG A 34 7.38 -2.03 4.67
CA ARG A 34 8.85 -1.99 4.69
C ARG A 34 9.36 -1.04 3.61
N GLU A 35 10.43 -0.33 3.91
CA GLU A 35 11.11 0.52 2.93
C GLU A 35 11.88 -0.34 1.91
N HIS A 36 11.74 0.00 0.63
CA HIS A 36 12.46 -0.69 -0.43
C HIS A 36 13.83 -0.04 -0.63
N LYS A 37 14.92 -0.82 -0.55
CA LYS A 37 16.31 -0.33 -0.63
C LYS A 37 16.77 0.04 -2.06
N SER A 38 15.87 0.55 -2.91
CA SER A 38 16.19 0.89 -4.32
C SER A 38 16.77 2.28 -4.52
N GLY A 39 16.86 3.13 -3.48
CA GLY A 39 17.22 4.55 -3.66
C GLY A 39 16.11 5.41 -4.29
N PHE A 40 14.95 4.81 -4.53
CA PHE A 40 13.70 5.47 -4.94
C PHE A 40 12.74 5.43 -3.73
N PRO A 41 11.88 6.44 -3.51
CA PRO A 41 10.88 6.47 -2.43
C PRO A 41 9.79 5.42 -2.66
N ALA A 42 10.15 4.15 -2.49
CA ALA A 42 9.29 2.99 -2.67
C ALA A 42 9.20 2.19 -1.38
N VAL A 43 8.03 1.61 -1.16
CA VAL A 43 7.72 0.77 -0.01
C VAL A 43 7.07 -0.52 -0.49
N THR A 44 7.32 -1.59 0.24
CA THR A 44 6.60 -2.84 0.08
C THR A 44 5.57 -2.98 1.18
N VAL A 45 4.36 -3.38 0.81
CA VAL A 45 3.27 -3.70 1.75
C VAL A 45 2.98 -5.19 1.63
N ASP A 46 3.33 -5.93 2.68
CA ASP A 46 3.10 -7.37 2.77
C ASP A 46 1.85 -7.62 3.62
N CYS A 47 0.84 -8.28 3.05
CA CYS A 47 -0.38 -8.71 3.74
C CYS A 47 -0.61 -10.20 3.45
N GLU A 48 -0.24 -11.06 4.40
CA GLU A 48 -0.27 -12.52 4.25
C GLU A 48 0.42 -12.99 2.95
N ASP A 49 -0.32 -13.48 1.96
CA ASP A 49 0.17 -13.96 0.67
C ASP A 49 0.25 -12.88 -0.42
N PHE A 50 -0.17 -11.65 -0.10
CA PHE A 50 -0.17 -10.50 -1.00
C PHE A 50 1.03 -9.60 -0.74
N HIS A 51 1.86 -9.40 -1.76
CA HIS A 51 3.04 -8.55 -1.70
C HIS A 51 2.89 -7.38 -2.66
N LEU A 52 2.71 -6.17 -2.13
CA LEU A 52 2.62 -4.95 -2.92
C LEU A 52 3.97 -4.24 -2.97
N LEU A 53 4.33 -3.70 -4.13
CA LEU A 53 5.37 -2.68 -4.26
C LEU A 53 4.71 -1.39 -4.77
N THR A 54 4.84 -0.32 -4.01
CA THR A 54 4.27 1.01 -4.34
C THR A 54 5.24 2.13 -3.97
N ASP A 55 4.95 3.36 -4.37
CA ASP A 55 5.69 4.54 -3.92
C ASP A 55 5.17 5.02 -2.55
N CYS A 56 6.05 5.59 -1.73
CA CYS A 56 5.68 6.02 -0.39
C CYS A 56 4.77 7.26 -0.40
N LEU A 57 4.90 8.13 -1.40
CA LEU A 57 4.19 9.41 -1.46
C LEU A 57 2.69 9.21 -1.66
N SER A 58 2.29 8.37 -2.62
CA SER A 58 0.88 8.04 -2.87
C SER A 58 0.28 7.29 -1.68
N LEU A 59 1.03 6.40 -1.02
CA LEU A 59 0.55 5.70 0.18
C LEU A 59 0.33 6.67 1.36
N GLU A 60 1.27 7.59 1.60
CA GLU A 60 1.13 8.63 2.63
C GLU A 60 -0.02 9.59 2.34
N ALA A 61 -0.20 9.99 1.07
CA ALA A 61 -1.28 10.88 0.65
C ALA A 61 -2.64 10.23 0.91
N TRP A 62 -2.82 8.98 0.52
CA TRP A 62 -4.03 8.20 0.80
C TRP A 62 -4.29 8.09 2.31
N TRP A 63 -3.28 7.76 3.11
CA TRP A 63 -3.45 7.63 4.56
C TRP A 63 -3.83 8.94 5.23
N LYS A 64 -3.27 10.06 4.78
CA LYS A 64 -3.66 11.41 5.24
C LYS A 64 -5.12 11.72 4.92
N LYS A 65 -5.59 11.41 3.70
CA LYS A 65 -7.01 11.57 3.33
C LYS A 65 -7.90 10.72 4.25
N LYS A 66 -7.52 9.46 4.48
CA LYS A 66 -8.32 8.51 5.28
C LYS A 66 -8.44 8.91 6.75
N LYS A 67 -7.36 9.41 7.35
CA LYS A 67 -7.35 9.92 8.73
C LYS A 67 -8.24 11.16 8.94
N GLN A 68 -8.43 11.99 7.92
CA GLN A 68 -9.33 13.15 8.01
C GLN A 68 -10.80 12.77 7.86
N ALA A 69 -11.08 11.61 7.27
CA ALA A 69 -12.43 11.09 7.07
C ALA A 69 -12.90 10.16 8.22
N SER A 70 -12.06 9.91 9.23
CA SER A 70 -12.36 9.04 10.39
C SER A 70 -12.59 9.84 11.66
#